data_AF-A0A6C0IES1-F1
#
_entry.id   AF-A0A6C0IES1-F1
#
_cell.length_a   1.000
_cell.length_b   1.000
_cell.length_c   1.000
_cell.angle_alpha   90.00
_cell.angle_beta   90.00
_cell.angle_gamma   90.00
#
_symmetry.space_group_name_H-M   'P 1'
#
loop_
_entity.id
_entity.type
_entity.pdbx_description
1 polymer ?
#
loop_
_entity_poly.entity_id
_entity_poly.type
_entity_poly.pdbx_seq_one_letter_code
_entity_poly.pdbx_strand_id
1 'polypeptide(L)'
;MSITRPRVAKINNEENNQENILSKEEMREIQDNELVNCKPFFDFFMENSYYFIYNSGRYIYIAIKFTIQISGIYILWIILHFVAAHLYTTLCVPNNIIGLFMSPFLTATPHCQGLRWIIYNAANVINNMWLILGAWICSTLLVINRDSPNDK
;
A
#
# COMPACT_ATOMS: atom_id res chain seq x y z
N MET A 1 29.70 -40.03 80.00
CA MET A 1 30.45 -39.06 79.18
C MET A 1 29.77 -39.00 77.82
N SER A 2 29.38 -37.80 77.41
CA SER A 2 28.30 -37.52 76.44
C SER A 2 28.67 -37.85 74.99
N ILE A 3 27.69 -38.36 74.23
CA ILE A 3 27.76 -38.73 72.82
C ILE A 3 27.46 -37.49 71.97
N THR A 4 28.37 -37.08 71.09
CA THR A 4 28.13 -36.03 70.09
C THR A 4 28.22 -36.59 68.68
N ARG A 5 27.09 -36.67 67.96
CA ARG A 5 27.01 -36.85 66.50
C ARG A 5 26.60 -35.51 65.82
N PRO A 6 27.53 -34.71 65.30
CA PRO A 6 27.19 -33.55 64.45
C PRO A 6 27.44 -33.78 62.95
N ARG A 7 27.95 -34.95 62.52
CA ARG A 7 28.46 -35.14 61.14
C ARG A 7 27.37 -35.45 60.10
N VAL A 8 26.21 -35.97 60.50
CA VAL A 8 25.16 -36.42 59.56
C VAL A 8 24.35 -35.26 58.98
N ALA A 9 24.13 -34.18 59.74
CA ALA A 9 23.34 -33.04 59.27
C ALA A 9 24.02 -32.22 58.17
N LYS A 10 25.34 -32.31 58.04
CA LYS A 10 26.10 -31.51 57.08
C LYS A 10 26.05 -32.09 55.65
N ILE A 11 26.09 -33.42 55.55
CA ILE A 11 26.09 -34.15 54.28
C ILE A 11 24.72 -34.00 53.59
N ASN A 12 23.64 -34.15 54.35
CA ASN A 12 22.27 -34.02 53.83
C ASN A 12 21.97 -32.60 53.30
N ASN A 13 22.67 -31.56 53.77
CA ASN A 13 22.43 -30.19 53.32
C ASN A 13 23.14 -29.87 51.99
N GLU A 14 24.27 -30.52 51.73
CA GLU A 14 25.04 -30.35 50.49
C GLU A 14 24.39 -31.10 49.31
N GLU A 15 23.89 -32.33 49.53
CA GLU A 15 23.17 -33.10 48.51
C GLU A 15 21.85 -32.41 48.08
N ASN A 16 21.05 -31.92 49.04
CA ASN A 16 19.81 -31.20 48.75
C ASN A 16 20.03 -29.89 47.98
N ASN A 17 21.17 -29.22 48.20
CA ASN A 17 21.50 -28.00 47.47
C ASN A 17 21.92 -28.31 46.03
N GLN A 18 22.59 -29.43 45.81
CA GLN A 18 23.05 -29.85 44.49
C GLN A 18 21.89 -30.30 43.58
N GLU A 19 20.88 -31.00 44.11
CA GLU A 19 19.67 -31.35 43.34
C GLU A 19 18.81 -30.13 42.99
N ASN A 20 18.77 -29.12 43.86
CA ASN A 20 18.06 -27.86 43.61
C ASN A 20 18.72 -27.03 42.49
N ILE A 21 20.04 -27.07 42.40
CA ILE A 21 20.79 -26.38 41.34
C ILE A 21 20.58 -27.08 40.00
N LEU A 22 20.67 -28.42 39.96
CA LEU A 22 20.48 -29.21 38.74
C LEU A 22 19.08 -29.04 38.14
N SER A 23 18.03 -29.11 38.98
CA SER A 23 16.64 -28.92 38.54
C SER A 23 16.35 -27.49 38.04
N LYS A 24 17.02 -26.47 38.59
CA LYS A 24 16.89 -25.08 38.12
C LYS A 24 17.63 -24.80 36.82
N GLU A 25 18.66 -25.57 36.50
CA GLU A 25 19.37 -25.48 35.23
C GLU A 25 18.55 -26.14 34.12
N GLU A 26 17.99 -27.32 34.37
CA GLU A 26 17.13 -28.06 33.44
C GLU A 26 15.86 -27.26 33.07
N MET A 27 15.23 -26.60 34.06
CA MET A 27 14.05 -25.74 33.83
C MET A 27 14.37 -24.47 33.03
N ARG A 28 15.60 -23.93 33.12
CA ARG A 28 16.03 -22.79 32.29
C ARG A 28 16.22 -23.21 30.84
N GLU A 29 16.79 -24.39 30.62
CA GLU A 29 17.02 -24.93 29.27
C GLU A 29 15.71 -25.24 28.52
N ILE A 30 14.66 -25.68 29.23
CA ILE A 30 13.33 -25.90 28.66
C ILE A 30 12.64 -24.57 28.30
N GLN A 31 12.72 -23.57 29.18
CA GLN A 31 12.14 -22.24 28.95
C GLN A 31 12.80 -21.53 27.75
N ASP A 32 14.12 -21.67 27.60
CA ASP A 32 14.88 -21.07 26.49
C ASP A 32 14.56 -21.76 25.15
N ASN A 33 14.32 -23.07 25.14
CA ASN A 33 13.94 -23.81 23.92
C ASN A 33 12.51 -23.50 23.45
N GLU A 34 11.57 -23.26 24.37
CA GLU A 34 10.18 -22.97 24.00
C GLU A 34 10.01 -21.55 23.44
N LEU A 35 10.80 -20.57 23.91
CA LEU A 35 10.75 -19.18 23.44
C LEU A 35 11.28 -19.00 22.01
N VAL A 36 12.19 -19.87 21.56
CA VAL A 36 12.74 -19.88 20.19
C VAL A 36 11.72 -20.42 19.18
N ASN A 37 10.81 -21.28 19.60
CA ASN A 37 9.84 -21.95 18.71
C ASN A 37 8.58 -21.12 18.41
N CYS A 38 8.38 -19.97 19.06
CA CYS A 38 7.19 -19.12 18.89
C CYS A 38 7.35 -17.92 17.93
N LYS A 39 8.48 -17.81 17.22
CA LYS A 39 8.70 -16.75 16.20
C LYS A 39 8.78 -17.19 14.72
N PRO A 40 8.41 -18.42 14.27
CA PRO A 40 8.79 -18.86 12.93
C PRO A 40 7.99 -18.20 11.79
N PHE A 41 6.80 -17.65 12.06
CA PHE A 41 5.94 -17.09 11.00
C PHE A 41 6.17 -15.59 10.76
N PHE A 42 6.29 -14.78 11.81
CA PHE A 42 6.43 -13.33 11.69
C PHE A 42 7.84 -12.92 11.23
N ASP A 43 8.88 -13.60 11.72
CA ASP A 43 10.27 -13.32 11.34
C ASP A 43 10.54 -13.71 9.86
N PHE A 44 9.90 -14.78 9.37
CA PHE A 44 9.93 -15.16 7.96
C PHE A 44 9.30 -14.11 7.04
N PHE A 45 8.17 -13.51 7.45
CA PHE A 45 7.52 -12.44 6.68
C PHE A 45 8.35 -11.14 6.69
N MET A 46 8.97 -10.80 7.81
CA MET A 46 9.76 -9.57 7.97
C MET A 46 11.09 -9.65 7.20
N GLU A 47 11.78 -10.79 7.20
CA GLU A 47 13.08 -10.96 6.53
C GLU A 47 12.95 -10.96 4.99
N ASN A 48 11.91 -11.61 4.46
CA ASN A 48 11.63 -11.64 3.03
C ASN A 48 11.16 -10.27 2.50
N SER A 49 10.41 -9.52 3.33
CA SER A 49 9.96 -8.17 2.98
C SER A 49 11.13 -7.17 2.95
N TYR A 50 12.12 -7.27 3.84
CA TYR A 50 13.28 -6.37 3.87
C TYR A 50 14.20 -6.52 2.65
N TYR A 51 14.45 -7.77 2.21
CA TYR A 51 15.21 -8.05 0.98
C TYR A 51 14.47 -7.58 -0.27
N PHE A 52 13.14 -7.73 -0.29
CA PHE A 52 12.29 -7.23 -1.36
C PHE A 52 12.30 -5.69 -1.42
N ILE A 53 12.19 -5.00 -0.27
CA ILE A 53 12.24 -3.54 -0.16
C ILE A 53 13.60 -2.98 -0.62
N TYR A 54 14.71 -3.61 -0.24
CA TYR A 54 16.06 -3.19 -0.64
C TYR A 54 16.28 -3.34 -2.16
N ASN A 55 15.84 -4.46 -2.74
CA ASN A 55 16.01 -4.73 -4.17
C ASN A 55 15.05 -3.90 -5.05
N SER A 56 13.84 -3.61 -4.55
CA SER A 56 12.82 -2.84 -5.27
C SER A 56 12.91 -1.33 -5.08
N GLY A 57 13.63 -0.84 -4.07
CA GLY A 57 13.79 0.59 -3.77
C GLY A 57 14.31 1.42 -4.95
N ARG A 58 15.25 0.88 -5.75
CA ARG A 58 15.77 1.55 -6.95
C ARG A 58 14.70 1.70 -8.04
N TYR A 59 13.86 0.67 -8.22
CA TYR A 59 12.77 0.67 -9.19
C TYR A 59 11.62 1.58 -8.73
N ILE A 60 11.31 1.57 -7.43
CA ILE A 60 10.29 2.43 -6.82
C ILE A 60 10.69 3.91 -6.93
N TYR A 61 11.93 4.28 -6.65
CA TYR A 61 12.39 5.66 -6.78
C TYR A 61 12.26 6.19 -8.22
N ILE A 62 12.61 5.37 -9.22
CA ILE A 62 12.45 5.69 -10.63
C ILE A 62 10.96 5.85 -10.99
N ALA A 63 10.11 4.92 -10.53
CA ALA A 63 8.67 4.96 -10.76
C ALA A 63 8.00 6.18 -10.12
N ILE A 64 8.37 6.54 -8.88
CA ILE A 64 7.84 7.73 -8.18
C ILE A 64 8.23 9.01 -8.92
N LYS A 65 9.50 9.14 -9.32
CA LYS A 65 9.94 10.31 -10.10
C LYS A 65 9.14 10.45 -11.39
N PHE A 66 8.91 9.35 -12.09
CA PHE A 66 8.13 9.32 -13.34
C PHE A 66 6.65 9.64 -13.10
N THR A 67 6.07 9.10 -12.03
CA THR A 67 4.67 9.33 -11.67
C THR A 67 4.41 10.79 -11.30
N ILE A 68 5.33 11.45 -10.59
CA ILE A 68 5.22 12.88 -10.27
C ILE A 68 5.20 13.72 -11.55
N GLN A 69 6.05 13.41 -12.53
CA GLN A 69 6.04 14.11 -13.82
C GLN A 69 4.71 13.92 -14.57
N ILE A 70 4.17 12.71 -14.56
CA ILE A 70 2.87 12.40 -15.19
C ILE A 70 1.71 13.09 -14.46
N SER A 71 1.77 13.20 -13.12
CA SER A 71 0.74 13.89 -12.35
C SER A 71 0.63 15.38 -12.68
N GLY A 72 1.77 16.03 -13.01
CA GLY A 72 1.78 17.43 -13.45
C GLY A 72 1.06 17.64 -14.78
N ILE A 73 1.30 16.78 -15.77
CA ILE A 73 0.60 16.87 -17.06
C ILE A 73 -0.89 16.58 -16.90
N TYR A 74 -1.28 15.71 -15.96
CA TYR A 74 -2.69 15.44 -15.67
C TYR A 74 -3.45 16.67 -15.14
N ILE A 75 -2.87 17.38 -14.17
CA ILE A 75 -3.45 18.63 -13.65
C ILE A 75 -3.56 19.68 -14.76
N LEU A 76 -2.55 19.77 -15.64
CA LEU A 76 -2.59 20.65 -16.80
C LEU A 76 -3.79 20.33 -17.71
N TRP A 77 -4.06 19.05 -18.00
CA TRP A 77 -5.21 18.66 -18.82
C TRP A 77 -6.56 18.98 -18.17
N ILE A 78 -6.67 18.88 -16.85
CA ILE A 78 -7.89 19.27 -16.11
C ILE A 78 -8.14 20.77 -16.27
N ILE A 79 -7.11 21.61 -16.05
CA ILE A 79 -7.23 23.06 -16.21
C ILE A 79 -7.57 23.41 -17.66
N LEU A 80 -6.89 22.78 -18.62
CA LEU A 80 -7.11 22.98 -20.04
C LEU A 80 -8.55 22.61 -20.44
N HIS A 81 -9.07 21.49 -19.93
CA HIS A 81 -10.46 21.07 -20.14
C HIS A 81 -11.45 22.11 -19.59
N PHE A 82 -11.23 22.57 -18.36
CA PHE A 82 -12.10 23.55 -17.69
C PHE A 82 -12.15 24.87 -18.46
N VAL A 83 -10.99 25.41 -18.83
CA VAL A 83 -10.88 26.67 -19.58
C VAL A 83 -11.46 26.52 -20.98
N ALA A 84 -11.14 25.44 -21.69
CA ALA A 84 -11.64 25.22 -23.04
C ALA A 84 -13.16 25.05 -23.08
N ALA A 85 -13.75 24.37 -22.11
CA ALA A 85 -15.20 24.22 -22.00
C ALA A 85 -15.91 25.58 -21.82
N HIS A 86 -15.43 26.43 -20.91
CA HIS A 86 -15.99 27.77 -20.68
C HIS A 86 -15.79 28.70 -21.88
N LEU A 87 -14.62 28.64 -22.51
CA LEU A 87 -14.32 29.48 -23.66
C LEU A 87 -15.12 29.05 -24.89
N TYR A 88 -15.34 27.74 -25.07
CA TYR A 88 -16.15 27.19 -26.15
C TYR A 88 -17.61 27.65 -26.05
N THR A 89 -18.24 27.58 -24.88
CA THR A 89 -19.62 28.03 -24.71
C THR A 89 -19.76 29.54 -24.89
N THR A 90 -18.75 30.32 -24.53
CA THR A 90 -18.82 31.79 -24.63
C THR A 90 -18.61 32.28 -26.07
N LEU A 91 -17.70 31.66 -26.82
CA LEU A 91 -17.32 32.11 -28.17
C LEU A 91 -18.05 31.37 -29.30
N CYS A 92 -18.21 30.05 -29.18
CA CYS A 92 -18.67 29.20 -30.28
C CYS A 92 -20.18 28.96 -30.26
N VAL A 93 -20.81 29.06 -29.08
CA VAL A 93 -22.24 28.79 -28.89
C VAL A 93 -22.88 29.88 -28.02
N PRO A 94 -23.04 31.11 -28.56
CA PRO A 94 -23.69 32.19 -27.81
C PRO A 94 -25.16 31.83 -27.51
N ASN A 95 -25.63 32.17 -26.30
CA ASN A 95 -26.93 31.75 -25.74
C ASN A 95 -28.20 32.36 -26.42
N ASN A 96 -28.09 32.89 -27.63
CA ASN A 96 -29.19 33.55 -28.36
C ASN A 96 -29.74 32.64 -29.47
N ILE A 97 -31.01 32.83 -29.87
CA ILE A 97 -31.64 32.06 -30.98
C ILE A 97 -30.89 32.25 -32.30
N ILE A 98 -30.39 33.46 -32.57
CA ILE A 98 -29.51 33.73 -33.72
C ILE A 98 -28.17 32.98 -33.58
N GLY A 99 -27.68 32.82 -32.35
CA GLY A 99 -26.51 32.01 -32.03
C GLY A 99 -26.69 30.54 -32.41
N LEU A 100 -27.90 30.00 -32.26
CA LEU A 100 -28.22 28.63 -32.69
C LEU A 100 -28.07 28.46 -34.20
N PHE A 101 -28.61 29.38 -35.00
CA PHE A 101 -28.48 29.33 -36.47
C PHE A 101 -27.06 29.62 -36.95
N MET A 102 -26.29 30.44 -36.23
CA MET A 102 -24.89 30.73 -36.54
C MET A 102 -23.92 29.65 -36.04
N SER A 103 -24.35 28.77 -35.11
CA SER A 103 -23.51 27.73 -34.50
C SER A 103 -22.78 26.80 -35.50
N PRO A 104 -23.37 26.32 -36.62
CA PRO A 104 -22.62 25.49 -37.57
C PRO A 104 -21.51 26.27 -38.29
N PHE A 105 -21.71 27.57 -38.55
CA PHE A 105 -20.72 28.42 -39.18
C PHE A 105 -19.59 28.76 -38.20
N LEU A 106 -19.92 29.07 -36.95
CA LEU A 106 -18.95 29.31 -35.88
C LEU A 106 -18.14 28.05 -35.55
N THR A 107 -18.76 26.88 -35.53
CA THR A 107 -18.08 25.61 -35.26
C THR A 107 -17.07 25.23 -36.36
N ALA A 108 -17.25 25.71 -37.59
CA ALA A 108 -16.31 25.51 -38.68
C ALA A 108 -15.04 26.40 -38.56
N THR A 109 -15.04 27.40 -37.68
CA THR A 109 -13.88 28.27 -37.49
C THR A 109 -12.73 27.55 -36.78
N PRO A 110 -11.47 27.88 -37.10
CA PRO A 110 -10.31 27.14 -36.59
C PRO A 110 -10.17 27.20 -35.06
N HIS A 111 -10.56 28.32 -34.42
CA HIS A 111 -10.48 28.43 -32.97
C HIS A 111 -11.48 27.50 -32.25
N CYS A 112 -12.72 27.40 -32.73
CA CYS A 112 -13.73 26.49 -32.18
C CYS A 112 -13.37 25.02 -32.42
N GLN A 113 -12.76 24.68 -33.55
CA GLN A 113 -12.26 23.33 -33.82
C GLN A 113 -11.14 22.95 -32.85
N GLY A 114 -10.18 23.87 -32.59
CA GLY A 114 -9.11 23.65 -31.62
C GLY A 114 -9.65 23.44 -30.20
N LEU A 115 -10.58 24.28 -29.75
CA LEU A 115 -11.22 24.13 -28.44
C LEU A 115 -11.98 22.80 -28.31
N ARG A 116 -12.72 22.41 -29.35
CA ARG A 116 -13.41 21.12 -29.36
C ARG A 116 -12.45 19.93 -29.31
N TRP A 117 -11.33 20.01 -30.03
CA TRP A 117 -10.28 19.00 -29.98
C TRP A 117 -9.68 18.89 -28.58
N ILE A 118 -9.38 20.03 -27.93
CA ILE A 118 -8.88 20.07 -26.55
C ILE A 118 -9.86 19.40 -25.60
N ILE A 119 -11.16 19.77 -25.65
CA ILE A 119 -12.19 19.22 -24.77
C ILE A 119 -12.26 17.70 -24.92
N TYR A 120 -12.27 17.21 -26.17
CA TYR A 120 -12.35 15.77 -26.47
C TYR A 120 -11.13 15.00 -25.96
N ASN A 121 -9.92 15.47 -26.26
CA ASN A 121 -8.70 14.78 -25.86
C ASN A 121 -8.47 14.84 -24.34
N ALA A 122 -8.75 15.99 -23.72
CA ALA A 122 -8.63 16.13 -22.28
C ALA A 122 -9.58 15.18 -21.54
N ALA A 123 -10.84 15.07 -21.99
CA ALA A 123 -11.80 14.12 -21.43
C ALA A 123 -11.32 12.66 -21.57
N ASN A 124 -10.73 12.29 -22.71
CA ASN A 124 -10.15 10.97 -22.91
C ASN A 124 -8.99 10.69 -21.93
N VAL A 125 -8.08 11.63 -21.76
CA VAL A 125 -6.97 11.52 -20.80
C VAL A 125 -7.51 11.35 -19.37
N ILE A 126 -8.52 12.14 -18.99
CA ILE A 126 -9.14 12.06 -17.67
C ILE A 126 -9.82 10.71 -17.44
N ASN A 127 -10.59 10.23 -18.42
CA ASN A 127 -11.26 8.94 -18.35
C ASN A 127 -10.28 7.78 -18.24
N ASN A 128 -9.19 7.79 -19.00
CA ASN A 128 -8.19 6.71 -18.94
C ASN A 128 -7.54 6.61 -17.55
N MET A 129 -7.28 7.74 -16.89
CA MET A 129 -6.76 7.74 -15.53
C MET A 129 -7.79 7.21 -14.53
N TRP A 130 -9.05 7.62 -14.67
CA TRP A 130 -10.13 7.10 -13.83
C TRP A 130 -10.35 5.60 -14.01
N LEU A 131 -10.23 5.09 -15.25
CA LEU A 131 -10.33 3.65 -15.55
C LEU A 131 -9.22 2.85 -14.87
N ILE A 132 -7.97 3.35 -14.86
CA ILE A 132 -6.86 2.67 -14.17
C ILE A 132 -7.13 2.60 -12.66
N LEU A 133 -7.60 3.70 -12.07
CA LEU A 133 -7.98 3.73 -10.65
C LEU A 133 -9.13 2.78 -10.36
N GLY A 134 -10.17 2.78 -11.19
CA GLY A 134 -11.30 1.85 -11.08
C GLY A 134 -10.86 0.40 -11.19
N ALA A 135 -9.99 0.07 -12.15
CA ALA A 135 -9.44 -1.27 -12.32
C ALA A 135 -8.63 -1.72 -11.10
N TRP A 136 -7.84 -0.83 -10.50
CA TRP A 136 -7.11 -1.11 -9.27
C TRP A 136 -8.06 -1.41 -8.10
N ILE A 137 -9.09 -0.59 -7.89
CA ILE A 137 -10.11 -0.80 -6.86
C ILE A 137 -10.84 -2.13 -7.06
N CYS A 138 -11.27 -2.43 -8.29
CA CYS A 138 -11.94 -3.68 -8.62
C CYS A 138 -11.06 -4.90 -8.34
N SER A 139 -9.76 -4.83 -8.67
CA SER A 139 -8.81 -5.90 -8.36
C SER A 139 -8.71 -6.15 -6.85
N THR A 140 -8.58 -5.09 -6.05
CA THR A 140 -8.55 -5.20 -4.59
C THR A 140 -9.83 -5.80 -4.01
N LEU A 141 -10.99 -5.36 -4.49
CA LEU A 141 -12.28 -5.87 -4.02
C LEU A 141 -12.50 -7.36 -4.38
N LEU A 142 -12.09 -7.78 -5.58
CA LEU A 142 -12.19 -9.18 -6.00
C LEU A 142 -11.27 -10.10 -5.19
N VAL A 143 -10.07 -9.62 -4.83
CA VAL A 143 -9.16 -10.37 -3.95
C VAL A 143 -9.77 -10.57 -2.56
N ILE A 144 -10.38 -9.52 -1.98
CA ILE A 144 -11.02 -9.59 -0.65
C ILE A 144 -12.14 -10.64 -0.61
N ASN A 145 -12.93 -10.80 -1.68
CA ASN A 145 -14.02 -11.77 -1.72
C ASN A 145 -13.52 -13.23 -1.74
N ARG A 146 -12.30 -13.48 -2.22
CA ARG A 146 -11.74 -14.84 -2.27
C ARG A 146 -11.44 -15.43 -0.89
N ASP A 147 -11.25 -14.60 0.13
CA ASP A 147 -10.86 -15.04 1.47
C ASP A 147 -12.05 -15.35 2.39
N SER A 148 -13.28 -15.42 1.85
CA SER A 148 -14.47 -15.78 2.65
C SER A 148 -14.43 -17.26 3.05
N PRO A 149 -14.28 -17.60 4.35
CA PRO A 149 -14.06 -18.97 4.81
C PRO A 149 -15.40 -19.67 5.04
N ASN A 150 -16.16 -19.94 3.98
CA ASN A 150 -17.42 -20.70 4.09
C ASN A 150 -17.47 -21.95 3.21
N ASP A 151 -16.31 -22.55 2.94
CA ASP A 151 -16.23 -23.87 2.29
C ASP A 151 -15.40 -24.83 3.17
N LYS A 152 -16.00 -25.23 4.29
CA LYS A 152 -15.71 -26.46 5.03
C LYS A 152 -16.99 -27.02 5.60
#